data_AF-A0A920R862-F1
#
_entry.id   AF-A0A920R862-F1
#
_cell.length_a   1.000
_cell.length_b   1.000
_cell.length_c   1.000
_cell.angle_alpha   90.00
_cell.angle_beta   90.00
_cell.angle_gamma   90.00
#
_symmetry.space_group_name_H-M   'P 1'
#
loop_
_entity.id
_entity.type
_entity.pdbx_description
1 polymer ?
#
loop_
_entity_poly.entity_id
_entity_poly.type
_entity_poly.pdbx_seq_one_letter_code
_entity_poly.pdbx_strand_id
1 'polypeptide(L)'
;MYKLEYENRNLDMKNLSRTLEDAGTITSPLIPWNTCGAYMAGTLGVATFGYLPYCFFNLVNPVIAAIYGFLNFKITPAMEQQPA
;
A
#
# COMPACT_ATOMS: atom_id res chain seq x y z
N MET A 1 12.45 -9.56 2.23
CA MET A 1 11.94 -10.15 0.98
C MET A 1 11.90 -9.14 -0.17
N TYR A 2 11.10 -8.07 -0.10
CA TYR A 2 10.90 -7.18 -1.26
C TYR A 2 12.08 -6.24 -1.61
N LYS A 3 12.99 -5.97 -0.65
CA LYS A 3 14.17 -5.12 -0.89
C LYS A 3 15.03 -5.63 -2.06
N LEU A 4 15.38 -6.92 -2.04
CA LEU A 4 16.26 -7.53 -3.03
C LEU A 4 15.66 -7.48 -4.45
N GLU A 5 14.34 -7.65 -4.56
CA GLU A 5 13.64 -7.62 -5.85
C GLU A 5 13.62 -6.21 -6.46
N TYR A 6 13.48 -5.18 -5.63
CA TYR A 6 13.57 -3.79 -6.08
C TYR A 6 15.00 -3.41 -6.47
N GLU A 7 16.01 -3.90 -5.74
CA GLU A 7 17.43 -3.73 -6.11
C GLU A 7 17.75 -4.43 -7.45
N ASN A 8 17.30 -5.68 -7.64
CA ASN A 8 17.48 -6.43 -8.89
C ASN A 8 16.81 -5.76 -10.10
N ARG A 9 15.69 -5.06 -9.87
CA ARG A 9 14.96 -4.31 -10.91
C ARG A 9 15.46 -2.88 -11.08
N ASN A 10 16.54 -2.50 -10.40
CA ASN A 10 17.11 -1.15 -10.44
C ASN A 10 16.10 -0.07 -10.03
N LEU A 11 15.29 -0.35 -9.00
CA LEU A 11 14.27 0.55 -8.46
C LEU A 11 14.72 1.16 -7.13
N ASP A 12 14.49 2.46 -6.94
CA ASP A 12 14.77 3.12 -5.65
C ASP A 12 13.90 2.54 -4.52
N MET A 13 14.46 2.43 -3.31
CA MET A 13 13.76 1.96 -2.11
C MET A 13 12.55 2.84 -1.73
N LYS A 14 12.49 4.10 -2.18
CA LYS A 14 11.33 4.96 -2.03
C LYS A 14 10.08 4.38 -2.70
N ASN A 15 10.25 3.71 -3.84
CA ASN A 15 9.13 3.03 -4.51
C ASN A 15 8.63 1.86 -3.67
N LEU A 16 9.54 1.11 -3.03
CA LEU A 16 9.18 0.03 -2.11
C LEU A 16 8.42 0.55 -0.90
N SER A 17 8.92 1.62 -0.27
CA SER A 17 8.25 2.24 0.89
C SER A 17 6.85 2.73 0.52
N ARG A 18 6.69 3.37 -0.64
CA ARG A 18 5.39 3.80 -1.15
C ARG A 18 4.44 2.62 -1.36
N THR A 19 4.89 1.56 -2.03
CA THR A 19 4.09 0.36 -2.26
C THR A 19 3.67 -0.31 -0.96
N LEU A 20 4.53 -0.31 0.07
CA LEU A 20 4.21 -0.86 1.38
C LEU A 20 3.14 -0.05 2.11
N GLU A 21 3.19 1.28 2.06
CA GLU A 21 2.15 2.14 2.61
C GLU A 21 0.81 1.94 1.88
N ASP A 22 0.85 1.89 0.55
CA ASP A 22 -0.34 1.70 -0.29
C ASP A 22 -1.00 0.33 -0.06
N ALA A 23 -0.21 -0.73 0.14
CA ALA A 23 -0.70 -2.08 0.33
C ALA A 23 -1.06 -2.39 1.79
N GLY A 24 -0.27 -1.93 2.76
CA GLY A 24 -0.42 -2.29 4.17
C GLY A 24 -1.33 -1.33 4.93
N THR A 25 -0.93 -0.06 4.99
CA THR A 25 -1.59 0.95 5.82
C THR A 25 -3.01 1.23 5.35
N ILE A 26 -3.20 1.35 4.04
CA ILE A 26 -4.47 1.76 3.45
C ILE A 26 -5.48 0.60 3.38
N THR A 27 -5.02 -0.65 3.22
CA THR A 27 -5.94 -1.81 3.17
C THR A 27 -6.22 -2.44 4.54
N SER A 28 -5.37 -2.19 5.54
CA SER A 28 -5.47 -2.73 6.90
C SER A 28 -6.87 -2.64 7.54
N PRO A 29 -7.62 -1.51 7.42
CA PRO A 29 -8.95 -1.40 8.00
C PRO A 29 -10.02 -2.25 7.29
N LEU A 30 -9.77 -2.76 6.08
CA LEU A 30 -10.71 -3.58 5.33
C LEU A 30 -10.73 -5.05 5.80
N ILE A 31 -9.77 -5.45 6.62
CA ILE A 31 -9.59 -6.82 7.07
C ILE A 31 -10.10 -6.95 8.51
N PRO A 32 -11.21 -7.69 8.76
CA PRO A 32 -11.88 -7.69 10.07
C PRO A 32 -11.04 -8.28 11.20
N TRP A 33 -10.09 -9.17 10.88
CA TRP A 33 -9.18 -9.77 11.85
C TRP A 33 -7.89 -8.96 12.08
N ASN A 34 -7.78 -7.76 11.51
CA ASN A 34 -6.69 -6.83 11.77
C ASN A 34 -7.08 -5.85 12.88
N THR A 35 -6.12 -5.39 13.68
CA THR A 35 -6.30 -4.37 14.72
C THR A 35 -7.03 -3.13 14.20
N CYS A 36 -6.71 -2.64 12.99
CA CYS A 36 -7.38 -1.47 12.41
C CYS A 36 -8.86 -1.76 12.08
N GLY A 37 -9.16 -2.95 11.55
CA GLY A 37 -10.52 -3.37 11.23
C GLY A 37 -11.36 -3.58 12.49
N ALA A 38 -10.79 -4.20 13.52
CA ALA A 38 -11.42 -4.38 14.82
C ALA A 38 -11.74 -3.04 15.49
N TYR A 39 -10.81 -2.07 15.42
CA TYR A 39 -11.04 -0.73 15.93
C TYR A 39 -12.17 0.00 15.20
N MET A 40 -12.16 0.00 13.85
CA MET A 40 -13.22 0.65 13.08
C MET A 40 -14.58 0.00 13.30
N ALA A 41 -14.65 -1.33 13.32
CA ALA A 41 -15.89 -2.04 13.59
C ALA A 41 -16.42 -1.76 15.01
N GLY A 42 -15.54 -1.72 16.01
CA GLY A 42 -15.91 -1.38 17.39
C GLY A 42 -16.38 0.07 17.56
N THR A 43 -15.79 1.01 16.83
CA THR A 43 -16.11 2.45 16.95
C THR A 43 -17.38 2.80 16.18
N LEU A 44 -17.56 2.23 14.97
CA LEU A 44 -18.74 2.45 14.13
C LEU A 44 -19.94 1.60 14.53
N GLY A 45 -19.74 0.55 15.35
CA GLY A 45 -20.79 -0.38 15.75
C GLY A 45 -21.31 -1.26 14.61
N VAL A 46 -20.59 -1.32 13.48
CA VAL A 46 -20.95 -2.11 12.31
C VAL A 46 -19.80 -3.07 11.95
N ALA A 47 -20.14 -4.24 11.43
CA ALA A 47 -19.13 -5.17 10.94
C ALA A 47 -18.30 -4.55 9.80
N THR A 48 -17.08 -5.04 9.60
CA THR A 48 -16.16 -4.54 8.56
C THR A 48 -16.77 -4.46 7.18
N PHE A 49 -17.54 -5.48 6.78
CA PHE A 49 -18.26 -5.48 5.49
C PHE A 49 -19.36 -4.41 5.39
N GLY A 50 -19.85 -3.90 6.52
CA GLY A 50 -20.84 -2.83 6.58
C GLY A 50 -20.27 -1.46 6.22
N TYR A 51 -19.04 -1.15 6.63
CA TYR A 51 -18.37 0.09 6.24
C TYR A 51 -17.50 -0.04 4.98
N LEU A 52 -17.14 -1.27 4.59
CA LEU A 52 -16.29 -1.57 3.44
C LEU A 52 -16.65 -0.80 2.15
N PRO A 53 -17.92 -0.74 1.68
CA PRO A 53 -18.26 -0.02 0.46
C PRO A 53 -18.10 1.50 0.56
N TYR A 54 -18.05 2.06 1.77
CA TYR A 54 -17.85 3.49 2.01
C TYR A 54 -16.36 3.87 2.09
N CYS A 55 -15.47 2.89 2.21
CA CYS A 55 -14.02 3.09 2.22
C CYS A 55 -13.45 3.27 0.80
N PHE A 56 -14.00 4.21 0.02
CA PHE A 56 -13.63 4.42 -1.39
C PHE A 56 -12.13 4.62 -1.59
N PHE A 57 -11.49 5.43 -0.75
CA PHE A 57 -10.05 5.64 -0.81
C PHE A 57 -9.27 4.33 -0.65
N ASN A 58 -9.63 3.50 0.34
CA ASN A 58 -8.95 2.24 0.60
C ASN A 58 -9.15 1.22 -0.52
N LEU A 59 -10.29 1.27 -1.21
CA LEU A 59 -10.61 0.36 -2.32
C LEU A 59 -9.99 0.82 -3.65
N VAL A 60 -9.92 2.13 -3.90
CA VAL A 60 -9.40 2.70 -5.15
C VAL A 60 -7.88 2.80 -5.13
N ASN A 61 -7.27 3.06 -3.97
CA ASN A 61 -5.82 3.26 -3.88
C ASN A 61 -4.98 2.08 -4.41
N PRO A 62 -5.29 0.80 -4.12
CA PRO A 62 -4.55 -0.33 -4.68
C PRO A 62 -4.61 -0.38 -6.21
N VAL A 63 -5.75 0.00 -6.79
CA VAL A 63 -5.94 0.06 -8.25
C VAL A 63 -5.06 1.15 -8.86
N ILE A 64 -5.05 2.34 -8.26
CA ILE A 64 -4.19 3.45 -8.71
C ILE A 64 -2.71 3.10 -8.56
N ALA A 65 -2.32 2.50 -7.43
CA ALA A 65 -0.95 2.07 -7.18
C ALA A 65 -0.49 1.04 -8.21
N ALA A 66 -1.34 0.06 -8.55
CA ALA A 66 -1.05 -0.90 -9.61
C ALA A 66 -0.89 -0.22 -10.97
N ILE A 67 -1.79 0.70 -11.35
CA ILE A 67 -1.70 1.46 -12.60
C ILE A 67 -0.38 2.24 -12.68
N TYR A 68 0.03 2.89 -11.60
CA TYR A 68 1.29 3.66 -11.56
C TYR A 68 2.50 2.73 -11.72
N GLY A 69 2.45 1.53 -11.11
CA GLY A 69 3.44 0.49 -11.29
C GLY A 69 3.56 0.00 -12.73
N PHE A 70 2.43 -0.32 -13.38
CA PHE A 70 2.38 -0.82 -14.76
C PHE A 70 2.78 0.22 -15.80
N LEU A 71 2.35 1.47 -15.64
CA LEU A 71 2.67 2.57 -16.55
C LEU A 71 4.06 3.17 -16.33
N ASN A 72 4.84 2.63 -15.38
CA ASN A 72 6.11 3.19 -14.93
C ASN A 72 6.02 4.68 -14.55
N PHE A 73 4.85 5.11 -14.08
CA PHE A 73 4.56 6.51 -13.89
C PHE A 73 5.13 6.98 -12.55
N LYS A 74 6.11 7.89 -12.61
CA LYS A 74 6.78 8.45 -11.43
C LYS A 74 7.54 7.39 -10.60
N ILE A 75 8.07 6.36 -11.27
CA ILE A 75 8.96 5.37 -10.65
C ILE A 75 10.40 5.91 -10.71
N THR A 76 11.02 6.09 -9.56
CA THR A 76 12.41 6.56 -9.50
C THR A 76 13.35 5.38 -9.74
N PRO A 77 14.23 5.42 -10.75
CA PRO A 77 15.28 4.41 -10.90
C PRO A 77 16.25 4.50 -9.71
N ALA A 78 16.91 3.39 -9.39
CA ALA A 78 17.87 3.37 -8.30
C ALA A 78 18.96 4.42 -8.55
N MET A 79 19.03 5.43 -7.66
CA MET A 79 20.16 6.34 -7.62
C MET A 79 21.41 5.52 -7.32
N GLU A 80 22.45 5.64 -8.14
CA GLU A 80 23.75 5.06 -7.88
C GLU A 80 24.14 5.42 -6.45
N GLN A 81 24.32 4.39 -5.60
CA GLN A 81 24.64 4.56 -4.19
C GLN A 81 25.91 5.40 -4.12
N GLN A 82 25.77 6.69 -3.77
CA GLN A 82 26.93 7.51 -3.46
C GLN A 82 27.63 6.85 -2.27
N PRO A 83 28.87 6.37 -2.43
CA PRO A 83 29.55 5.61 -1.40
C PRO A 83 29.69 6.51 -0.18
N ALA A 84 29.27 5.99 0.97
CA ALA A 84 29.48 6.61 2.28
C ALA A 84 30.98 6.70 2.61
#